data_AF-A0A3M1P2A3-F1
#
_entry.id   AF-A0A3M1P2A3-F1
#
_cell.length_a   1.000
_cell.length_b   1.000
_cell.length_c   1.000
_cell.angle_alpha   90.00
_cell.angle_beta   90.00
_cell.angle_gamma   90.00
#
_symmetry.space_group_name_H-M   'P 1'
#
loop_
_entity.id
_entity.type
_entity.pdbx_description
1 polymer ?
#
loop_
_entity_poly.entity_id
_entity_poly.type
_entity_poly.pdbx_seq_one_letter_code
_entity_poly.pdbx_strand_id
1 'polypeptide(L)'
;MQITEPTTMVTDYLLALLTIFLGAGLWKRGKATRQRSISLWSAAFLATAVAAAVGGTSHGFALYLSDWGRTAIWKATVYAIGLASLLMLAGTVLATTVGRARKILLTAAVLQFLLYAVWMVSHDDFKYVIYDYAPAMLVIIALMLFSFVARKAASAPWLIGGILLSFAAAGIQQSGFSLHPNFNFNDLYHVVQMGAMIVLYRGARQLQDR
;
A
#
# COMPACT_ATOMS: atom_id res chain seq x y z
N MET A 1 16.41 -5.08 -27.10
CA MET A 1 15.11 -5.19 -26.39
C MET A 1 14.63 -3.78 -26.13
N GLN A 2 13.41 -3.42 -26.54
CA GLN A 2 12.81 -2.10 -26.33
C GLN A 2 11.96 -2.13 -25.06
N ILE A 3 12.25 -1.23 -24.13
CA ILE A 3 11.48 -1.08 -22.88
C ILE A 3 10.45 0.03 -23.10
N THR A 4 9.18 -0.24 -22.80
CA THR A 4 8.06 0.70 -23.08
C THR A 4 8.10 1.94 -22.20
N GLU A 5 8.26 1.74 -20.89
CA GLU A 5 8.38 2.82 -19.91
C GLU A 5 9.58 2.56 -19.00
N PRO A 6 10.81 2.88 -19.45
CA PRO A 6 12.02 2.50 -18.72
C PRO A 6 12.13 3.15 -17.35
N THR A 7 11.79 4.43 -17.22
CA THR A 7 11.83 5.13 -15.94
C THR A 7 10.77 4.59 -14.98
N THR A 8 9.53 4.37 -15.46
CA THR A 8 8.43 3.83 -14.63
C THR A 8 8.80 2.46 -14.10
N MET A 9 9.31 1.57 -14.96
CA MET A 9 9.79 0.25 -14.58
C MET A 9 10.89 0.31 -13.50
N VAL A 10 11.87 1.20 -13.67
CA VAL A 10 12.97 1.33 -12.70
C VAL A 10 12.46 1.84 -11.37
N THR A 11 11.61 2.88 -11.36
CA THR A 11 11.07 3.44 -10.12
C THR A 11 10.15 2.46 -9.39
N ASP A 12 9.39 1.64 -10.12
CA ASP A 12 8.64 0.51 -9.57
C ASP A 12 9.54 -0.51 -8.87
N TYR A 13 10.61 -0.96 -9.53
CA TYR A 13 11.53 -1.92 -8.92
C TYR A 13 12.27 -1.34 -7.71
N LEU A 14 12.61 -0.05 -7.73
CA LEU A 14 13.17 0.62 -6.55
C LEU A 14 12.16 0.66 -5.40
N LEU A 15 10.89 0.98 -5.67
CA LEU A 15 9.83 0.92 -4.68
C LEU A 15 9.62 -0.50 -4.13
N ALA A 16 9.68 -1.53 -5.00
CA ALA A 16 9.59 -2.93 -4.60
C ALA A 16 10.74 -3.32 -3.66
N LEU A 17 12.00 -3.01 -4.03
CA LEU A 17 13.16 -3.32 -3.21
C LEU A 17 13.11 -2.59 -1.85
N LEU A 18 12.72 -1.32 -1.85
CA LEU A 18 12.57 -0.54 -0.62
C LEU A 18 11.50 -1.16 0.29
N THR A 19 10.33 -1.50 -0.25
CA THR A 19 9.23 -2.07 0.53
C THR A 19 9.53 -3.48 1.03
N ILE A 20 10.31 -4.29 0.29
CA ILE A 20 10.89 -5.55 0.78
C ILE A 20 11.79 -5.30 1.99
N PHE A 21 12.74 -4.37 1.86
CA PHE A 21 13.70 -4.06 2.93
C PHE A 21 12.99 -3.61 4.21
N LEU A 22 12.05 -2.67 4.08
CA LEU A 22 11.25 -2.16 5.20
C LEU A 22 10.34 -3.25 5.78
N GLY A 23 9.67 -4.04 4.91
CA GLY A 23 8.85 -5.17 5.30
C GLY A 23 9.63 -6.22 6.10
N ALA A 24 10.81 -6.63 5.64
CA ALA A 24 11.69 -7.55 6.37
C ALA A 24 12.12 -6.98 7.74
N GLY A 25 12.33 -5.66 7.82
CA GLY A 25 12.58 -4.97 9.09
C GLY A 25 11.38 -5.06 10.06
N LEU A 26 10.16 -4.86 9.56
CA LEU A 26 8.93 -5.03 10.34
C LEU A 26 8.72 -6.47 10.77
N TRP A 27 8.97 -7.44 9.89
CA TRP A 27 8.88 -8.87 10.23
C TRP A 27 9.75 -9.24 11.43
N LYS A 28 11.04 -8.86 11.36
CA LYS A 28 12.00 -9.09 12.45
C LYS A 28 11.51 -8.43 13.75
N ARG A 29 11.03 -7.18 13.68
CA ARG A 29 10.52 -6.45 14.84
C ARG A 29 9.26 -7.11 15.42
N GLY A 30 8.27 -7.41 14.60
CA GLY A 30 7.00 -8.03 15.02
C GLY A 30 7.21 -9.40 15.67
N LYS A 31 8.14 -10.20 15.14
CA LYS A 31 8.55 -11.47 15.78
C LYS A 31 9.21 -11.23 17.13
N ALA A 32 10.15 -10.29 17.22
CA ALA A 32 10.87 -9.99 18.45
C ALA A 32 9.97 -9.44 19.57
N THR A 33 9.00 -8.58 19.23
CA THR A 33 8.09 -7.95 20.20
C THR A 33 6.75 -8.68 20.36
N ARG A 34 6.53 -9.76 19.60
CA ARG A 34 5.28 -10.55 19.54
C ARG A 34 4.03 -9.71 19.24
N GLN A 35 4.18 -8.67 18.40
CA GLN A 35 3.09 -7.78 18.03
C GLN A 35 2.53 -8.18 16.66
N ARG A 36 1.28 -8.65 16.62
CA ARG A 36 0.60 -9.08 15.39
C ARG A 36 0.31 -7.89 14.47
N SER A 37 0.01 -6.73 15.03
CA SER A 37 -0.14 -5.49 14.27
C SER A 37 1.09 -5.18 13.41
N ILE A 38 2.29 -5.28 13.99
CA ILE A 38 3.55 -5.07 13.26
C ILE A 38 3.73 -6.15 12.18
N SER A 39 3.42 -7.42 12.48
CA SER A 39 3.51 -8.50 11.48
C SER A 39 2.54 -8.34 10.32
N LEU A 40 1.32 -7.82 10.55
CA LEU A 40 0.37 -7.51 9.48
C LEU A 40 0.85 -6.33 8.63
N TRP A 41 1.40 -5.28 9.24
CA TRP A 41 2.05 -4.19 8.50
C TRP A 41 3.27 -4.67 7.70
N SER A 42 4.04 -5.63 8.23
CA SER A 42 5.09 -6.29 7.47
C SER A 42 4.55 -7.00 6.23
N ALA A 43 3.47 -7.76 6.37
CA ALA A 43 2.85 -8.45 5.25
C ALA A 43 2.28 -7.46 4.23
N ALA A 44 1.72 -6.32 4.69
CA ALA A 44 1.26 -5.25 3.81
C ALA A 44 2.39 -4.68 2.95
N PHE A 45 3.54 -4.40 3.56
CA PHE A 45 4.72 -3.91 2.84
C PHE A 45 5.22 -4.91 1.79
N LEU A 46 5.20 -6.21 2.09
CA LEU A 46 5.56 -7.25 1.14
C LEU A 46 4.52 -7.39 0.01
N ALA A 47 3.23 -7.20 0.30
CA ALA A 47 2.20 -7.14 -0.73
C ALA A 47 2.38 -5.91 -1.65
N THR A 48 2.72 -4.75 -1.10
CA THR A 48 3.11 -3.56 -1.89
C THR A 48 4.34 -3.84 -2.76
N ALA A 49 5.32 -4.58 -2.26
CA ALA A 49 6.49 -4.96 -3.05
C ALA A 49 6.13 -5.85 -4.25
N VAL A 50 5.23 -6.81 -4.05
CA VAL A 50 4.70 -7.65 -5.14
C VAL A 50 3.98 -6.77 -6.16
N ALA A 51 3.12 -5.86 -5.70
CA ALA A 51 2.42 -4.94 -6.59
C ALA A 51 3.39 -4.10 -7.44
N ALA A 52 4.42 -3.50 -6.82
CA ALA A 52 5.40 -2.68 -7.52
C ALA A 52 6.28 -3.51 -8.47
N ALA A 53 6.70 -4.73 -8.09
CA ALA A 53 7.49 -5.59 -8.98
C ALA A 53 6.69 -6.05 -10.21
N VAL A 54 5.44 -6.46 -10.00
CA VAL A 54 4.56 -6.90 -11.09
C VAL A 54 4.12 -5.70 -11.95
N GLY A 55 3.83 -4.55 -11.33
CA GLY A 55 3.56 -3.28 -11.99
C GLY A 55 4.72 -2.82 -12.87
N GLY A 56 5.94 -2.82 -12.35
CA GLY A 56 7.14 -2.50 -13.14
C GLY A 56 7.34 -3.44 -14.32
N THR A 57 6.99 -4.72 -14.16
CA THR A 57 7.01 -5.67 -15.28
C THR A 57 5.97 -5.29 -16.35
N SER A 58 4.76 -4.89 -15.95
CA SER A 58 3.72 -4.39 -16.85
C SER A 58 4.18 -3.17 -17.64
N HIS A 59 4.79 -2.19 -16.96
CA HIS A 59 5.26 -0.94 -17.57
C HIS A 59 6.48 -1.14 -18.48
N GLY A 60 7.40 -2.02 -18.11
CA GLY A 60 8.65 -2.21 -18.86
C GLY A 60 8.54 -3.15 -20.06
N PHE A 61 7.78 -4.24 -19.89
CA PHE A 61 7.81 -5.39 -20.81
C PHE A 61 6.51 -5.62 -21.58
N ALA A 62 5.62 -4.62 -21.63
CA ALA A 62 4.32 -4.74 -22.30
C ALA A 62 4.42 -5.35 -23.71
N LEU A 63 5.39 -4.91 -24.54
CA LEU A 63 5.57 -5.40 -25.92
C LEU A 63 5.88 -6.90 -26.03
N TYR A 64 6.31 -7.53 -24.95
CA TYR A 64 6.71 -8.94 -24.91
C TYR A 64 5.68 -9.83 -24.21
N LEU A 65 4.61 -9.24 -23.69
CA LEU A 65 3.53 -9.95 -23.02
C LEU A 65 2.38 -10.19 -24.00
N SER A 66 1.86 -11.42 -24.03
CA SER A 66 0.58 -11.72 -24.67
C SER A 66 -0.55 -10.96 -23.99
N ASP A 67 -1.71 -10.84 -24.64
CA ASP A 67 -2.88 -10.17 -24.05
C ASP A 67 -3.29 -10.79 -22.71
N TRP A 68 -3.25 -12.13 -22.63
CA TRP A 68 -3.47 -12.84 -21.37
C TRP A 68 -2.41 -12.49 -20.33
N GLY A 69 -1.13 -12.42 -20.73
CA GLY A 69 -0.02 -12.07 -19.83
C GLY A 69 -0.16 -10.65 -19.27
N ARG A 70 -0.55 -9.68 -20.10
CA ARG A 70 -0.82 -8.30 -19.69
C ARG A 70 -1.94 -8.24 -18.66
N THR A 71 -3.06 -8.91 -18.93
CA THR A 71 -4.20 -8.98 -18.01
C THR A 71 -3.80 -9.67 -16.70
N ALA A 72 -3.11 -10.81 -16.76
CA ALA A 72 -2.71 -11.56 -15.56
C ALA A 72 -1.78 -10.74 -14.64
N ILE A 73 -0.78 -10.08 -15.22
CA ILE A 73 0.15 -9.21 -14.50
C ILE A 73 -0.61 -8.02 -13.90
N TRP A 74 -1.48 -7.36 -14.67
CA TRP A 74 -2.28 -6.26 -14.16
C TRP A 74 -3.19 -6.67 -13.00
N LYS A 75 -3.92 -7.78 -13.14
CA LYS A 75 -4.76 -8.33 -12.07
C LYS A 75 -3.95 -8.66 -10.82
N ALA A 76 -2.76 -9.27 -10.98
CA ALA A 76 -1.87 -9.54 -9.87
C ALA A 76 -1.42 -8.26 -9.15
N THR A 77 -1.10 -7.19 -9.89
CA THR A 77 -0.78 -5.87 -9.32
C THR A 77 -1.93 -5.32 -8.49
N VAL A 78 -3.14 -5.21 -9.05
CA VAL A 78 -4.28 -4.58 -8.38
C VAL A 78 -4.76 -5.39 -7.16
N TYR A 79 -4.71 -6.72 -7.21
CA TYR A 79 -5.03 -7.56 -6.05
C TYR A 79 -3.98 -7.47 -4.95
N ALA A 80 -2.70 -7.35 -5.31
CA ALA A 80 -1.63 -7.15 -4.33
C ALA A 80 -1.77 -5.79 -3.61
N ILE A 81 -2.21 -4.73 -4.31
CA ILE A 81 -2.53 -3.43 -3.70
C ILE A 81 -3.70 -3.55 -2.71
N GLY A 82 -4.81 -4.19 -3.11
CA GLY A 82 -5.96 -4.40 -2.24
C GLY A 82 -5.60 -5.24 -1.00
N LEU A 83 -4.76 -6.26 -1.17
CA LEU A 83 -4.25 -7.06 -0.05
C LEU A 83 -3.39 -6.22 0.89
N ALA A 84 -2.54 -5.34 0.38
CA ALA A 84 -1.76 -4.42 1.20
C ALA A 84 -2.69 -3.51 2.03
N SER A 85 -3.73 -2.94 1.41
CA SER A 85 -4.76 -2.12 2.08
C SER A 85 -5.44 -2.86 3.22
N LEU A 86 -5.92 -4.09 2.98
CA LEU A 86 -6.52 -4.97 3.98
C LEU A 86 -5.57 -5.19 5.17
N LEU A 87 -4.31 -5.53 4.90
CA LEU A 87 -3.32 -5.87 5.92
C LEU A 87 -2.92 -4.64 6.76
N MET A 88 -2.78 -3.46 6.15
CA MET A 88 -2.54 -2.20 6.87
C MET A 88 -3.70 -1.86 7.80
N LEU A 89 -4.94 -1.99 7.31
CA LEU A 89 -6.14 -1.73 8.12
C LEU A 89 -6.24 -2.75 9.26
N ALA A 90 -6.10 -4.04 8.97
CA ALA A 90 -6.16 -5.10 9.98
C ALA A 90 -5.10 -4.91 11.07
N GLY A 91 -3.85 -4.61 10.70
CA GLY A 91 -2.77 -4.32 11.64
C GLY A 91 -3.08 -3.12 12.53
N THR A 92 -3.64 -2.06 11.95
CA THR A 92 -4.07 -0.86 12.70
C THR A 92 -5.23 -1.16 13.64
N VAL A 93 -6.23 -1.92 13.20
CA VAL A 93 -7.39 -2.31 14.00
C VAL A 93 -6.95 -3.10 15.24
N LEU A 94 -5.99 -4.03 15.10
CA LEU A 94 -5.42 -4.76 16.24
C LEU A 94 -4.70 -3.83 17.24
N ALA A 95 -3.99 -2.81 16.74
CA ALA A 95 -3.27 -1.86 17.59
C ALA A 95 -4.17 -0.80 18.25
N THR A 96 -5.43 -0.68 17.81
CA THR A 96 -6.29 0.44 18.22
C THR A 96 -7.57 0.05 18.93
N THR A 97 -8.10 -1.15 18.66
CA THR A 97 -9.43 -1.57 19.12
C THR A 97 -9.39 -2.94 19.80
N VAL A 98 -10.41 -3.25 20.61
CA VAL A 98 -10.61 -4.54 21.29
C VAL A 98 -12.07 -4.99 21.17
N GLY A 99 -12.37 -6.23 21.58
CA GLY A 99 -13.73 -6.74 21.72
C GLY A 99 -14.57 -6.67 20.44
N ARG A 100 -15.82 -6.24 20.58
CA ARG A 100 -16.81 -6.20 19.48
C ARG A 100 -16.39 -5.26 18.34
N ALA A 101 -15.83 -4.10 18.65
CA ALA A 101 -15.38 -3.13 17.66
C ALA A 101 -14.28 -3.71 16.75
N ARG A 102 -13.29 -4.41 17.33
CA ARG A 102 -12.25 -5.13 16.58
C ARG A 102 -12.86 -6.12 15.61
N LYS A 103 -13.78 -6.97 16.09
CA LYS A 103 -14.41 -8.01 15.25
C LYS A 103 -15.16 -7.37 14.07
N ILE A 104 -15.96 -6.34 14.33
CA ILE A 104 -16.73 -5.64 13.29
C ILE A 104 -15.78 -5.05 12.23
N LEU A 105 -14.75 -4.30 12.65
CA LEU A 105 -13.84 -3.64 11.72
C LEU A 105 -13.02 -4.64 10.89
N LEU A 106 -12.55 -5.73 11.49
CA LEU A 106 -11.83 -6.78 10.75
C LEU A 106 -12.74 -7.49 9.75
N THR A 107 -13.98 -7.81 10.14
CA THR A 107 -14.96 -8.39 9.20
C THR A 107 -15.28 -7.42 8.07
N ALA A 108 -15.49 -6.14 8.37
CA ALA A 108 -15.73 -5.13 7.35
C ALA A 108 -14.54 -4.98 6.39
N ALA A 109 -13.31 -4.98 6.90
CA ALA A 109 -12.09 -4.92 6.08
C ALA A 109 -11.98 -6.11 5.12
N VAL A 110 -12.24 -7.34 5.62
CA VAL A 110 -12.23 -8.55 4.78
C VAL A 110 -13.34 -8.50 3.73
N LEU A 111 -14.56 -8.12 4.12
CA LEU A 111 -15.67 -7.99 3.17
C LEU A 111 -15.38 -6.94 2.10
N GLN A 112 -14.82 -5.79 2.47
CA GLN A 112 -14.39 -4.76 1.52
C GLN A 112 -13.40 -5.34 0.51
N PHE A 113 -12.35 -6.03 0.97
CA PHE A 113 -11.36 -6.64 0.09
C PHE A 113 -11.98 -7.69 -0.84
N LEU A 114 -12.90 -8.52 -0.36
CA LEU A 114 -13.59 -9.52 -1.19
C LEU A 114 -14.47 -8.86 -2.26
N LEU A 115 -15.21 -7.81 -1.89
CA LEU A 115 -16.02 -7.03 -2.83
C LEU A 115 -15.14 -6.35 -3.88
N TYR A 116 -14.02 -5.76 -3.47
CA TYR A 116 -13.02 -5.20 -4.36
C TYR A 116 -12.42 -6.25 -5.30
N ALA A 117 -12.05 -7.42 -4.78
CA ALA A 117 -11.48 -8.50 -5.57
C ALA A 117 -12.45 -8.99 -6.66
N VAL A 118 -13.74 -9.13 -6.33
CA VAL A 118 -14.78 -9.47 -7.31
C VAL A 118 -15.00 -8.33 -8.31
N TRP A 119 -15.04 -7.08 -7.83
CA TRP A 119 -15.22 -5.90 -8.68
C TRP A 119 -14.13 -5.76 -9.74
N MET A 120 -12.88 -5.98 -9.32
CA MET A 120 -11.71 -5.88 -10.19
C MET A 120 -11.58 -7.04 -11.17
N VAL A 121 -12.46 -8.05 -11.18
CA VAL A 121 -12.46 -9.07 -12.25
C VAL A 121 -12.76 -8.41 -13.60
N SER A 122 -13.74 -7.51 -13.66
CA SER A 122 -14.19 -6.87 -14.90
C SER A 122 -13.77 -5.40 -15.06
N HIS A 123 -13.11 -4.83 -14.05
CA HIS A 123 -12.67 -3.43 -14.08
C HIS A 123 -11.15 -3.35 -14.05
N ASP A 124 -10.57 -2.61 -15.00
CA ASP A 124 -9.11 -2.48 -15.14
C ASP A 124 -8.59 -1.07 -14.82
N ASP A 125 -9.44 -0.05 -14.80
CA ASP A 125 -8.98 1.31 -14.54
C ASP A 125 -8.39 1.46 -13.12
N PHE A 126 -7.22 2.09 -13.03
CA PHE A 126 -6.54 2.30 -11.76
C PHE A 126 -7.35 3.13 -10.75
N LYS A 127 -8.29 3.98 -11.22
CA LYS A 127 -9.20 4.74 -10.35
C LYS A 127 -9.99 3.84 -9.39
N TYR A 128 -10.32 2.60 -9.79
CA TYR A 128 -11.04 1.66 -8.94
C TYR A 128 -10.16 1.13 -7.80
N VAL A 129 -8.85 1.04 -8.01
CA VAL A 129 -7.87 0.75 -6.95
C VAL A 129 -7.89 1.87 -5.90
N ILE A 130 -7.96 3.13 -6.35
CA ILE A 130 -8.07 4.30 -5.45
C ILE A 130 -9.37 4.26 -4.64
N TYR A 131 -10.49 3.92 -5.27
CA TYR A 131 -11.77 3.81 -4.58
C TYR A 131 -11.78 2.72 -3.50
N ASP A 132 -10.99 1.66 -3.63
CA ASP A 132 -10.85 0.63 -2.58
C ASP A 132 -9.95 1.09 -1.43
N TYR A 133 -8.72 1.52 -1.71
CA TYR A 133 -7.79 1.79 -0.61
C TYR A 133 -8.13 3.09 0.12
N ALA A 134 -8.74 4.09 -0.53
CA ALA A 134 -9.00 5.39 0.10
C ALA A 134 -9.91 5.30 1.35
N PRO A 135 -11.06 4.60 1.33
CA PRO A 135 -11.86 4.35 2.53
C PRO A 135 -11.06 3.68 3.66
N ALA A 136 -10.27 2.65 3.35
CA ALA A 136 -9.46 1.95 4.35
C ALA A 136 -8.40 2.89 4.98
N MET A 137 -7.74 3.71 4.16
CA MET A 137 -6.78 4.71 4.62
C MET A 137 -7.42 5.78 5.51
N LEU A 138 -8.64 6.25 5.18
CA LEU A 138 -9.40 7.18 6.00
C LEU A 138 -9.77 6.57 7.36
N VAL A 139 -10.16 5.28 7.39
CA VAL A 139 -10.40 4.56 8.65
C VAL A 139 -9.12 4.45 9.47
N ILE A 140 -7.98 4.15 8.86
CA ILE A 140 -6.68 4.14 9.56
C ILE A 140 -6.39 5.52 10.16
N ILE A 141 -6.56 6.61 9.40
CA ILE A 141 -6.39 7.97 9.91
C ILE A 141 -7.30 8.21 11.11
N ALA A 142 -8.59 7.87 11.03
CA ALA A 142 -9.54 8.07 12.13
C ALA A 142 -9.13 7.29 13.39
N LEU A 143 -8.74 6.02 13.24
CA LEU A 143 -8.27 5.18 14.33
C LEU A 143 -6.98 5.72 14.96
N MET A 144 -6.05 6.21 14.14
CA MET A 144 -4.79 6.77 14.61
C MET A 144 -4.97 8.15 15.25
N LEU A 145 -5.87 8.99 14.75
CA LEU A 145 -6.25 10.26 15.38
C LEU A 145 -6.86 10.01 16.76
N PHE A 146 -7.81 9.09 16.87
CA PHE A 146 -8.36 8.69 18.16
C PHE A 146 -7.27 8.20 19.11
N SER A 147 -6.35 7.36 18.61
CA SER A 147 -5.22 6.85 19.39
C SER A 147 -4.23 7.92 19.81
N PHE A 148 -4.03 8.94 18.98
CA PHE A 148 -3.20 10.10 19.30
C PHE A 148 -3.83 10.93 20.42
N VAL A 149 -5.11 11.29 20.28
CA VAL A 149 -5.81 12.14 21.24
C VAL A 149 -6.00 11.43 22.57
N ALA A 150 -6.54 10.21 22.55
CA ALA A 150 -6.92 9.48 23.75
C ALA A 150 -5.74 8.79 24.46
N ARG A 151 -4.66 8.45 23.72
CA ARG A 151 -3.59 7.58 24.24
C ARG A 151 -2.18 8.05 23.94
N LYS A 152 -2.02 9.20 23.28
CA LYS A 152 -0.70 9.76 22.90
C LYS A 152 0.18 8.74 22.16
N ALA A 153 -0.46 7.91 21.32
CA ALA A 153 0.25 6.85 20.60
C ALA A 153 1.34 7.43 19.69
N ALA A 154 2.59 7.08 19.96
CA ALA A 154 3.75 7.59 19.21
C ALA A 154 3.75 7.20 17.73
N SER A 155 3.08 6.10 17.37
CA SER A 155 2.90 5.66 15.97
C SER A 155 1.97 6.56 15.15
N ALA A 156 1.04 7.27 15.79
CA ALA A 156 -0.04 7.99 15.12
C ALA A 156 0.41 9.09 14.14
N PRO A 157 1.26 10.06 14.52
CA PRO A 157 1.67 11.12 13.59
C PRO A 157 2.39 10.58 12.36
N TRP A 158 3.18 9.51 12.52
CA TRP A 158 3.87 8.85 11.41
C TRP A 158 2.88 8.15 10.47
N LEU A 159 1.94 7.36 10.99
CA LEU A 159 0.97 6.67 10.13
C LEU A 159 0.05 7.66 9.41
N ILE A 160 -0.41 8.71 10.09
CA ILE A 160 -1.22 9.76 9.46
C ILE A 160 -0.40 10.48 8.38
N GLY A 161 0.80 10.96 8.71
CA GLY A 161 1.66 11.67 7.75
C GLY A 161 2.03 10.82 6.54
N GLY A 162 2.31 9.54 6.73
CA GLY A 162 2.60 8.60 5.63
C GLY A 162 1.40 8.34 4.73
N ILE A 163 0.19 8.28 5.27
CA ILE A 163 -1.04 8.15 4.47
C ILE A 163 -1.31 9.44 3.70
N LEU A 164 -1.19 10.61 4.34
CA LEU A 164 -1.36 11.90 3.65
C LEU A 164 -0.34 12.06 2.51
N LEU A 165 0.91 11.61 2.71
CA LEU A 165 1.92 11.61 1.66
C LEU A 165 1.56 10.63 0.52
N SER A 166 1.00 9.46 0.84
CA SER A 166 0.47 8.53 -0.18
C SER A 166 -0.70 9.13 -0.97
N PHE A 167 -1.60 9.88 -0.33
CA PHE A 167 -2.67 10.60 -1.03
C PHE A 167 -2.13 11.73 -1.91
N ALA A 168 -1.10 12.46 -1.47
CA ALA A 168 -0.42 13.44 -2.30
C ALA A 168 0.22 12.77 -3.54
N ALA A 169 0.86 11.61 -3.36
CA ALA A 169 1.38 10.82 -4.47
C ALA A 169 0.26 10.46 -5.45
N ALA A 170 -0.85 9.89 -4.96
CA ALA A 170 -1.98 9.52 -5.82
C ALA A 170 -2.56 10.74 -6.57
N GLY A 171 -2.62 11.90 -5.92
CA GLY A 171 -3.02 13.17 -6.55
C GLY A 171 -2.08 13.58 -7.70
N ILE A 172 -0.77 13.44 -7.52
CA ILE A 172 0.22 13.66 -8.59
C ILE A 172 -0.08 12.74 -9.77
N GLN A 173 -0.24 11.44 -9.51
CA GLN A 173 -0.50 10.46 -10.57
C GLN A 173 -1.78 10.79 -11.35
N GLN A 174 -2.88 11.08 -10.65
CA GLN A 174 -4.16 11.39 -11.28
C GLN A 174 -4.17 12.73 -12.03
N SER A 175 -3.32 13.68 -11.63
CA SER A 175 -3.21 14.96 -12.32
C SER A 175 -2.55 14.87 -13.70
N GLY A 176 -1.81 13.79 -13.97
CA GLY A 176 -0.96 13.67 -15.17
C GLY A 176 0.27 14.59 -15.16
N PHE A 177 0.54 15.29 -14.05
CA PHE A 177 1.63 16.24 -13.94
C PHE A 177 3.00 15.55 -14.03
N SER A 178 3.74 15.85 -15.10
CA SER A 178 5.07 15.30 -15.39
C SER A 178 6.14 16.38 -15.24
N LEU A 179 7.21 16.10 -14.49
CA LEU A 179 8.32 17.05 -14.32
C LEU A 179 9.21 17.13 -15.57
N HIS A 180 9.32 16.02 -16.31
CA HIS A 180 10.17 15.93 -17.49
C HIS A 180 9.63 14.84 -18.44
N PRO A 181 9.88 14.89 -19.76
CA PRO A 181 9.44 13.83 -20.69
C PRO A 181 9.90 12.42 -20.33
N ASN A 182 11.10 12.30 -19.74
CA ASN A 182 11.67 11.04 -19.26
C ASN A 182 11.43 10.78 -17.75
N PHE A 183 10.68 11.67 -17.08
CA PHE A 183 10.32 11.56 -15.67
C PHE A 183 8.87 12.06 -15.49
N ASN A 184 7.94 11.15 -15.74
CA ASN A 184 6.51 11.43 -15.84
C ASN A 184 5.79 11.40 -14.47
N PHE A 185 4.48 11.53 -14.48
CA PHE A 185 3.63 11.50 -13.28
C PHE A 185 3.67 10.16 -12.53
N ASN A 186 3.89 9.02 -13.18
CA ASN A 186 4.06 7.72 -12.53
C ASN A 186 5.42 7.65 -11.82
N ASP A 187 6.48 8.15 -12.46
CA ASP A 187 7.81 8.20 -11.86
C ASP A 187 7.82 9.05 -10.58
N LEU A 188 7.21 10.24 -10.67
CA LEU A 188 7.08 11.13 -9.52
C LEU A 188 6.19 10.51 -8.43
N TYR A 189 5.09 9.86 -8.83
CA TYR A 189 4.24 9.09 -7.91
C TYR A 189 5.06 8.06 -7.13
N HIS A 190 5.85 7.22 -7.80
CA HIS A 190 6.68 6.20 -7.14
C HIS A 190 7.69 6.81 -6.18
N VAL A 191 8.34 7.92 -6.55
CA VAL A 191 9.30 8.60 -5.68
C VAL A 191 8.65 9.16 -4.41
N VAL A 192 7.50 9.82 -4.54
CA VAL A 192 6.75 10.33 -3.38
C VAL A 192 6.23 9.16 -2.53
N GLN A 193 5.77 8.09 -3.18
CA GLN A 193 5.31 6.88 -2.51
C GLN A 193 6.43 6.18 -1.73
N MET A 194 7.67 6.14 -2.25
CA MET A 194 8.84 5.65 -1.50
C MET A 194 9.04 6.43 -0.20
N GLY A 195 8.92 7.76 -0.25
CA GLY A 195 8.94 8.63 0.92
C GLY A 195 7.82 8.27 1.91
N ALA A 196 6.60 8.08 1.41
CA ALA A 196 5.46 7.64 2.22
C ALA A 196 5.72 6.31 2.93
N MET A 197 6.28 5.31 2.22
CA MET A 197 6.57 3.99 2.80
C MET A 197 7.62 4.07 3.93
N ILE A 198 8.61 4.97 3.83
CA ILE A 198 9.58 5.20 4.92
C ILE A 198 8.90 5.79 6.16
N VAL A 199 8.01 6.77 5.96
CA VAL A 199 7.25 7.40 7.05
C VAL A 199 6.29 6.40 7.71
N LEU A 200 5.56 5.62 6.91
CA LEU A 200 4.69 4.55 7.38
C LEU A 200 5.45 3.48 8.17
N TYR A 201 6.63 3.07 7.69
CA TYR A 201 7.49 2.12 8.37
C TYR A 201 7.87 2.58 9.79
N ARG A 202 8.22 3.87 9.94
CA ARG A 202 8.52 4.45 11.27
C ARG A 202 7.33 4.34 12.22
N GLY A 203 6.11 4.60 11.73
CA GLY A 203 4.88 4.45 12.52
C GLY A 203 4.58 3.00 12.85
N ALA A 204 4.61 2.11 11.86
CA ALA A 204 4.28 0.70 11.99
C ALA A 204 5.17 -0.02 13.01
N ARG A 205 6.47 0.31 13.07
CA ARG A 205 7.41 -0.25 14.06
C ARG A 205 7.08 0.04 15.52
N GLN A 206 6.26 1.07 15.75
CA GLN A 206 5.88 1.55 17.09
C GLN A 206 4.49 1.05 17.51
N LEU A 207 3.81 0.27 16.67
CA LEU A 207 2.52 -0.30 17.01
C LEU A 207 2.63 -1.31 18.16
N GLN A 208 1.56 -1.36 18.95
CA GLN A 208 1.37 -2.31 20.03
C GLN A 208 -0.07 -2.79 19.97
N ASP A 209 -0.27 -4.11 19.96
CA ASP A 209 -1.57 -4.76 20.01
C ASP A 209 -2.31 -4.36 21.29
N ARG A 210 -3.63 -4.28 21.22
CA ARG A 210 -4.49 -4.09 22.39
C ARG A 210 -5.10 -5.37 22.93
#